data_AF-A0AAN9FRI0-F1
#
_entry.id   AF-A0AAN9FRI0-F1
#
_cell.length_a   1.000
_cell.length_b   1.000
_cell.length_c   1.000
_cell.angle_alpha   90.00
_cell.angle_beta   90.00
_cell.angle_gamma   90.00
#
_symmetry.space_group_name_H-M   'P 1'
#
loop_
_entity.id
_entity.type
_entity.pdbx_description
1 polymer ?
#
loop_
_entity_poly.entity_id
_entity_poly.type
_entity_poly.pdbx_seq_one_letter_code
_entity_poly.pdbx_strand_id
1 'polypeptide(L)'
;MRAFPASTESHSSFLFPQPRLPSITITHSPLLFFHPFHFKSLSTPKPFTPFLYTASKSNPATMNDDDGDFLVAEDDDVSEDSLAEDGVYIEVTKLEKNSRRIQSSISIEAPLSTIWTILTDYERLADFIPGLAVSQLLQKGDRFARLLQVPFYRSSFAPNGDLKIGQQNLAFGIKFNAKGVVDCYEKELETLPSGMKREIEFKMIEGDFQLFEGKWSILQQSKVEEVSTILSYIVDVKPKLWLPIRLIEGRLCNEIKMNLASIRDEAHKVIDRTLHIHQLE
;
A
#
# COMPACT_ATOMS: atom_id res chain seq x y z
N MET A 1 -70.76 9.06 -4.47
CA MET A 1 -71.09 8.35 -5.72
C MET A 1 -71.23 9.34 -6.86
N ARG A 2 -70.18 9.47 -7.68
CA ARG A 2 -70.25 10.00 -9.05
C ARG A 2 -69.16 9.26 -9.84
N ALA A 3 -69.61 8.55 -10.86
CA ALA A 3 -68.81 7.63 -11.66
C ALA A 3 -67.99 8.40 -12.71
N PHE A 4 -66.74 7.98 -12.91
CA PHE A 4 -65.93 8.35 -14.07
C PHE A 4 -65.87 7.13 -15.00
N PRO A 5 -66.09 7.28 -16.33
CA PRO A 5 -65.95 6.18 -17.25
C PRO A 5 -64.48 5.97 -17.62
N ALA A 6 -64.07 4.70 -17.66
CA ALA A 6 -62.88 4.22 -18.33
C ALA A 6 -63.09 4.22 -19.85
N SER A 7 -62.05 4.52 -20.62
CA SER A 7 -61.98 4.16 -22.04
C SER A 7 -60.53 3.83 -22.39
N THR A 8 -60.40 2.63 -22.94
CA THR A 8 -59.24 1.87 -23.34
C THR A 8 -58.81 2.17 -24.78
N GLU A 9 -57.49 2.14 -24.99
CA GLU A 9 -56.74 1.66 -26.15
C GLU A 9 -56.94 2.26 -27.54
N SER A 10 -55.84 2.69 -28.17
CA SER A 10 -55.41 2.06 -29.42
C SER A 10 -53.93 2.32 -29.73
N HIS A 11 -53.29 1.23 -30.17
CA HIS A 11 -51.91 1.10 -30.61
C HIS A 11 -51.63 1.91 -31.89
N SER A 12 -50.44 2.51 -31.99
CA SER A 12 -49.82 2.77 -33.29
C SER A 12 -48.32 2.48 -33.23
N SER A 13 -47.98 1.33 -33.81
CA SER A 13 -46.63 0.82 -34.02
C SER A 13 -45.98 1.59 -35.18
N PHE A 14 -44.92 2.35 -34.90
CA PHE A 14 -44.03 2.85 -35.94
C PHE A 14 -42.67 2.16 -35.82
N LEU A 15 -42.47 1.21 -36.73
CA LEU A 15 -41.22 0.51 -37.03
C LEU A 15 -40.35 1.40 -37.92
N PHE A 16 -39.13 1.72 -37.48
CA PHE A 16 -38.03 2.21 -38.32
C PHE A 16 -36.70 1.65 -37.77
N PRO A 17 -35.67 1.48 -38.63
CA PRO A 17 -34.85 0.27 -38.67
C PRO A 17 -33.68 0.31 -37.70
N GLN A 18 -33.40 -0.83 -37.06
CA GLN A 18 -32.15 -1.04 -36.31
C GLN A 18 -30.93 -1.05 -37.24
N PRO A 19 -29.88 -0.26 -36.96
CA PRO A 19 -28.60 -0.45 -37.60
C PRO A 19 -27.95 -1.76 -37.10
N ARG A 20 -27.56 -2.62 -38.04
CA ARG A 20 -26.87 -3.90 -37.78
C ARG A 20 -25.52 -3.61 -37.11
N LEU A 21 -25.32 -4.14 -35.91
CA LEU A 21 -24.01 -4.19 -35.27
C LEU A 21 -23.09 -5.14 -36.06
N PRO A 22 -21.82 -4.78 -36.33
CA PRO A 22 -20.86 -5.74 -36.83
C PRO A 22 -20.50 -6.72 -35.71
N SER A 23 -20.59 -8.01 -36.01
CA SER A 23 -20.06 -9.09 -35.18
C SER A 23 -18.55 -8.91 -35.04
N ILE A 24 -18.09 -8.49 -33.86
CA ILE A 24 -16.66 -8.46 -33.54
C ILE A 24 -16.31 -9.78 -32.87
N THR A 25 -15.57 -10.59 -33.60
CA THR A 25 -14.95 -11.84 -33.16
C THR A 25 -14.02 -11.55 -31.98
N ILE A 26 -14.23 -12.30 -30.89
CA ILE A 26 -13.32 -12.36 -29.75
C ILE A 26 -12.02 -13.00 -30.22
N THR A 27 -10.93 -12.24 -30.24
CA THR A 27 -9.57 -12.78 -30.25
C THR A 27 -8.95 -12.53 -28.89
N HIS A 28 -8.73 -13.64 -28.18
CA HIS A 28 -7.89 -13.72 -26.99
C HIS A 28 -6.50 -13.16 -27.28
N SER A 29 -5.97 -12.35 -26.37
CA SER A 29 -4.53 -12.25 -26.08
C SER A 29 -4.29 -11.54 -24.74
N PRO A 30 -3.19 -11.88 -24.03
CA PRO A 30 -3.15 -11.89 -22.58
C PRO A 30 -2.72 -10.56 -21.96
N LEU A 31 -3.24 -10.34 -20.75
CA LEU A 31 -2.66 -9.66 -19.61
C LEU A 31 -1.57 -8.62 -19.91
N LEU A 32 -1.98 -7.35 -20.01
CA LEU A 32 -1.09 -6.23 -19.79
C LEU A 32 -1.32 -5.69 -18.37
N PHE A 33 -0.33 -5.92 -17.51
CA PHE A 33 -0.05 -5.08 -16.35
C PHE A 33 0.29 -3.67 -16.86
N PHE A 34 -0.37 -2.62 -16.35
CA PHE A 34 0.07 -1.25 -16.58
C PHE A 34 0.18 -0.46 -15.28
N HIS A 35 1.40 0.03 -15.06
CA HIS A 35 1.79 1.13 -14.18
C HIS A 35 1.27 2.48 -14.72
N PRO A 36 1.04 3.47 -13.84
CA PRO A 36 1.09 4.86 -14.26
C PRO A 36 2.01 5.66 -13.34
N PHE A 37 3.29 5.79 -13.68
CA PHE A 37 4.07 6.95 -13.26
C PHE A 37 4.88 7.47 -14.45
N HIS A 38 4.46 8.64 -14.92
CA HIS A 38 5.16 9.47 -15.88
C HIS A 38 6.17 10.30 -15.08
N PHE A 39 7.47 9.98 -15.15
CA PHE A 39 8.53 10.89 -14.71
C PHE A 39 9.29 11.38 -15.94
N LYS A 40 9.46 12.70 -16.05
CA LYS A 40 10.38 13.32 -17.01
C LYS A 40 11.80 12.96 -16.58
N SER A 41 12.45 12.07 -17.32
CA SER A 41 13.85 11.69 -17.10
C SER A 41 14.77 12.79 -17.62
N LEU A 42 15.58 13.37 -16.73
CA LEU A 42 16.78 14.11 -17.11
C LEU A 42 17.93 13.11 -17.18
N SER A 43 18.59 13.06 -18.34
CA SER A 43 19.64 12.10 -18.69
C SER A 43 20.96 12.38 -18.00
N THR A 44 21.61 11.35 -17.44
CA THR A 44 23.08 11.27 -17.30
C THR A 44 23.59 9.83 -17.44
N PRO A 45 24.87 9.63 -17.86
CA PRO A 45 25.32 8.39 -18.51
C PRO A 45 26.03 7.39 -17.58
N LYS A 46 26.16 6.18 -18.13
CA LYS A 46 26.67 4.89 -17.59
C LYS A 46 27.98 4.94 -16.78
N PRO A 47 28.15 4.08 -15.76
CA PRO A 47 29.46 3.79 -15.19
C PRO A 47 30.15 2.58 -15.81
N PHE A 48 31.48 2.67 -15.78
CA PHE A 48 32.49 1.70 -16.19
C PHE A 48 32.49 0.42 -15.32
N THR A 49 32.81 -0.71 -15.92
CA THR A 49 33.11 -2.00 -15.25
C THR A 49 34.63 -2.19 -15.05
N PRO A 50 35.11 -2.64 -13.89
CA PRO A 50 36.42 -3.27 -13.79
C PRO A 50 36.30 -4.80 -13.82
N PHE A 51 37.22 -5.39 -14.60
CA PHE A 51 37.56 -6.80 -14.67
C PHE A 51 38.01 -7.36 -13.32
N LEU A 52 37.66 -8.62 -13.04
CA LEU A 52 38.55 -9.51 -12.27
C LEU A 52 38.64 -10.91 -12.89
N TYR A 53 39.83 -11.45 -12.67
CA TYR A 53 40.56 -12.48 -13.37
C TYR A 53 40.05 -13.90 -13.06
N THR A 54 39.96 -14.72 -14.10
CA THR A 54 39.85 -16.18 -14.04
C THR A 54 41.18 -16.84 -13.70
N ALA A 55 41.16 -17.90 -12.89
CA ALA A 55 42.22 -18.91 -12.87
C ALA A 55 41.65 -20.31 -12.66
N SER A 56 42.04 -21.20 -13.58
CA SER A 56 41.54 -22.54 -13.87
C SER A 56 42.13 -23.64 -12.98
N LYS A 57 41.43 -24.78 -12.86
CA LYS A 57 41.99 -26.14 -13.13
C LYS A 57 40.91 -27.23 -13.17
N SER A 58 41.29 -28.33 -13.82
CA SER A 58 40.51 -29.24 -14.67
C SER A 58 40.32 -30.67 -14.12
N ASN A 59 39.14 -31.29 -14.38
CA ASN A 59 38.77 -32.68 -14.81
C ASN A 59 39.41 -33.93 -14.13
N PRO A 60 38.85 -35.19 -14.24
CA PRO A 60 37.74 -35.70 -15.09
C PRO A 60 36.73 -36.71 -14.45
N ALA A 61 35.61 -36.90 -15.18
CA ALA A 61 34.78 -38.10 -15.43
C ALA A 61 34.57 -39.22 -14.37
N THR A 62 33.29 -39.48 -14.05
CA THR A 62 32.69 -40.83 -13.99
C THR A 62 31.19 -40.74 -14.31
N MET A 63 30.71 -41.58 -15.22
CA MET A 63 29.28 -41.80 -15.50
C MET A 63 28.68 -42.72 -14.43
N ASN A 64 27.45 -42.43 -14.00
CA ASN A 64 26.48 -43.42 -13.54
C ASN A 64 25.08 -42.88 -13.82
N ASP A 65 24.31 -43.67 -14.56
CA ASP A 65 22.87 -43.57 -14.73
C ASP A 65 22.20 -44.03 -13.42
N ASP A 66 21.24 -43.27 -12.88
CA ASP A 66 20.11 -43.82 -12.12
C ASP A 66 19.02 -42.76 -11.89
N ASP A 67 17.82 -43.13 -12.32
CA ASP A 67 16.49 -42.77 -11.84
C ASP A 67 16.08 -41.29 -11.62
N GLY A 68 15.21 -40.85 -12.52
CA GLY A 68 14.44 -39.62 -12.40
C GLY A 68 13.44 -39.69 -11.25
N ASP A 69 13.78 -39.00 -10.17
CA ASP A 69 12.82 -38.51 -9.19
C ASP A 69 12.57 -37.02 -9.46
N PHE A 70 11.31 -36.69 -9.72
CA PHE A 70 10.83 -35.35 -10.01
C PHE A 70 10.79 -34.55 -8.70
N LEU A 71 11.95 -34.03 -8.29
CA LEU A 71 12.03 -32.99 -7.29
C LEU A 71 11.43 -31.72 -7.88
N VAL A 72 10.16 -31.45 -7.56
CA VAL A 72 9.62 -30.08 -7.59
C VAL A 72 10.45 -29.31 -6.57
N ALA A 73 11.50 -28.65 -7.06
CA ALA A 73 12.20 -27.65 -6.30
C ALA A 73 11.16 -26.62 -5.86
N GLU A 74 10.89 -26.56 -4.56
CA GLU A 74 10.28 -25.39 -3.97
C GLU A 74 11.23 -24.25 -4.29
N ASP A 75 10.82 -23.37 -5.21
CA ASP A 75 11.47 -22.09 -5.41
C ASP A 75 11.41 -21.35 -4.07
N ASP A 76 12.47 -21.50 -3.28
CA ASP A 76 12.83 -20.57 -2.22
C ASP A 76 13.13 -19.24 -2.91
N ASP A 77 12.06 -18.48 -3.15
CA ASP A 77 12.11 -17.06 -3.48
C ASP A 77 12.86 -16.37 -2.33
N VAL A 78 14.17 -16.23 -2.51
CA VAL A 78 15.04 -15.38 -1.72
C VAL A 78 14.43 -13.98 -1.75
N SER A 79 13.93 -13.53 -0.60
CA SER A 79 13.37 -12.21 -0.41
C SER A 79 14.39 -11.15 -0.81
N GLU A 80 14.20 -10.57 -1.98
CA GLU A 80 15.03 -9.50 -2.51
C GLU A 80 14.85 -8.27 -1.59
N ASP A 81 15.90 -7.99 -0.80
CA ASP A 81 15.99 -6.89 0.15
C ASP A 81 16.04 -5.56 -0.62
N SER A 82 14.86 -5.11 -1.07
CA SER A 82 14.74 -3.94 -1.94
C SER A 82 14.73 -2.66 -1.11
N LEU A 83 15.93 -2.13 -0.81
CA LEU A 83 16.06 -0.71 -0.50
C LEU A 83 15.55 0.08 -1.72
N ALA A 84 14.37 0.68 -1.59
CA ALA A 84 13.83 1.54 -2.64
C ALA A 84 14.69 2.80 -2.79
N GLU A 85 14.74 3.39 -3.98
CA GLU A 85 15.43 4.67 -4.24
C GLU A 85 15.01 5.79 -3.26
N ASP A 86 13.82 5.66 -2.65
CA ASP A 86 13.24 6.59 -1.69
C ASP A 86 13.70 6.38 -0.23
N GLY A 87 14.67 5.50 0.03
CA GLY A 87 15.20 5.24 1.38
C GLY A 87 14.25 4.48 2.31
N VAL A 88 13.13 3.95 1.78
CA VAL A 88 12.18 3.11 2.52
C VAL A 88 12.60 1.64 2.44
N TYR A 89 12.79 1.03 3.60
CA TYR A 89 12.97 -0.40 3.76
C TYR A 89 11.61 -1.11 3.81
N ILE A 90 11.49 -2.27 3.15
CA ILE A 90 10.33 -3.15 3.32
C ILE A 90 10.77 -4.62 3.31
N GLU A 91 10.12 -5.41 4.15
CA GLU A 91 10.29 -6.85 4.23
C GLU A 91 8.91 -7.51 4.35
N VAL A 92 8.73 -8.65 3.66
CA VAL A 92 7.49 -9.42 3.70
C VAL A 92 7.81 -10.84 4.14
N THR A 93 7.28 -11.25 5.29
CA THR A 93 7.39 -12.61 5.80
C THR A 93 6.08 -13.37 5.52
N LYS A 94 6.19 -14.53 4.86
CA LYS A 94 5.08 -15.47 4.69
C LYS A 94 4.81 -16.15 6.03
N LEU A 95 3.62 -15.97 6.58
CA LEU A 95 3.15 -16.66 7.79
C LEU A 95 2.32 -17.89 7.39
N GLU A 96 1.83 -18.64 8.37
CA GLU A 96 0.92 -19.77 8.11
C GLU A 96 -0.34 -19.33 7.34
N LYS A 97 -0.79 -20.20 6.42
CA LYS A 97 -2.00 -20.02 5.60
C LYS A 97 -1.89 -18.79 4.68
N ASN A 98 -3.00 -18.09 4.47
CA ASN A 98 -3.11 -16.91 3.61
C ASN A 98 -2.74 -15.63 4.39
N SER A 99 -1.64 -15.65 5.16
CA SER A 99 -1.26 -14.56 6.07
C SER A 99 0.13 -14.02 5.74
N ARG A 100 0.35 -12.72 5.95
CA ARG A 100 1.66 -12.06 5.80
C ARG A 100 1.94 -11.20 7.01
N ARG A 101 3.23 -11.09 7.35
CA ARG A 101 3.77 -9.99 8.14
C ARG A 101 4.50 -9.06 7.19
N ILE A 102 4.21 -7.77 7.24
CA ILE A 102 4.93 -6.75 6.48
C ILE A 102 5.60 -5.83 7.48
N GLN A 103 6.91 -5.65 7.32
CA GLN A 103 7.72 -4.75 8.14
C GLN A 103 8.32 -3.69 7.23
N SER A 104 8.24 -2.44 7.63
CA SER A 104 8.78 -1.33 6.86
C SER A 104 9.35 -0.27 7.78
N SER A 105 10.39 0.43 7.32
CA SER A 105 11.00 1.52 8.06
C SER A 105 11.59 2.59 7.15
N ILE A 106 11.68 3.81 7.69
CA ILE A 106 12.31 4.96 7.05
C ILE A 106 13.01 5.81 8.11
N SER A 107 14.13 6.44 7.74
CA SER A 107 14.80 7.46 8.56
C SER A 107 14.25 8.84 8.19
N ILE A 108 13.98 9.68 9.20
CA ILE A 108 13.40 11.02 9.05
C ILE A 108 14.24 12.00 9.85
N GLU A 109 14.69 13.08 9.21
CA GLU A 109 15.41 14.19 9.83
C GLU A 109 14.42 15.15 10.53
N ALA A 110 13.71 14.61 11.52
CA ALA A 110 12.74 15.36 12.32
C ALA A 110 12.68 14.79 13.74
N PRO A 111 12.33 15.61 14.76
CA PRO A 111 12.16 15.13 16.12
C PRO A 111 10.92 14.25 16.24
N LEU A 112 10.96 13.32 17.20
CA LEU A 112 9.86 12.40 17.55
C LEU A 112 8.54 13.14 17.76
N SER A 113 8.58 14.31 18.39
CA SER A 113 7.40 15.13 18.66
C SER A 113 6.68 15.58 17.38
N THR A 114 7.43 15.92 16.33
CA THR A 114 6.86 16.34 15.03
C THR A 114 6.17 15.16 14.37
N ILE A 115 6.86 14.01 14.28
CA ILE A 115 6.31 12.79 13.66
C ILE A 115 5.10 12.29 14.44
N TRP A 116 5.14 12.34 15.78
CA TRP A 116 4.00 11.97 16.62
C TRP A 116 2.78 12.87 16.37
N THR A 117 2.99 14.18 16.26
CA THR A 117 1.92 15.14 15.96
C THR A 117 1.28 14.83 14.62
N ILE A 118 2.07 14.54 13.58
CA ILE A 118 1.56 14.18 12.25
C ILE A 118 0.77 12.87 12.30
N LEU A 119 1.29 11.83 12.97
CA LEU A 119 0.65 10.51 13.04
C LEU A 119 -0.65 10.49 13.85
N THR A 120 -0.80 11.41 14.82
CA THR A 120 -1.98 11.49 15.69
C THR A 120 -2.99 12.57 15.27
N ASP A 121 -2.63 13.39 14.28
CA ASP A 121 -3.55 14.28 13.56
C ASP A 121 -4.36 13.45 12.54
N TYR A 122 -5.16 12.51 13.07
CA TYR A 122 -5.81 11.47 12.28
C TYR A 122 -6.67 12.01 11.15
N GLU A 123 -7.34 13.15 11.35
CA GLU A 123 -8.25 13.72 10.34
C GLU A 123 -7.47 14.31 9.15
N ARG A 124 -6.25 14.81 9.38
CA ARG A 124 -5.41 15.40 8.34
C ARG A 124 -4.55 14.40 7.58
N LEU A 125 -4.53 13.13 8.00
CA LEU A 125 -3.80 12.09 7.27
C LEU A 125 -4.22 11.99 5.79
N ALA A 126 -5.52 12.20 5.49
CA ALA A 126 -6.04 12.16 4.13
C ALA A 126 -5.58 13.35 3.25
N ASP A 127 -5.06 14.43 3.84
CA ASP A 127 -4.61 15.61 3.09
C ASP A 127 -3.31 15.34 2.33
N PHE A 128 -2.46 14.46 2.86
CA PHE A 128 -1.10 14.24 2.34
C PHE A 128 -0.76 12.77 2.08
N ILE A 129 -1.49 11.78 2.63
CA ILE A 129 -1.26 10.37 2.33
C ILE A 129 -1.93 10.01 1.00
N PRO A 130 -1.16 9.69 -0.06
CA PRO A 130 -1.75 9.41 -1.36
C PRO A 130 -2.54 8.11 -1.32
N GLY A 131 -3.75 8.15 -1.90
CA GLY A 131 -4.64 6.99 -1.91
C GLY A 131 -5.50 6.84 -0.65
N LEU A 132 -5.34 7.67 0.39
CA LEU A 132 -6.27 7.74 1.52
C LEU A 132 -7.32 8.83 1.24
N ALA A 133 -8.54 8.43 0.89
CA ALA A 133 -9.62 9.35 0.55
C ALA A 133 -10.28 9.98 1.78
N VAL A 134 -10.43 9.18 2.84
CA VAL A 134 -11.08 9.58 4.09
C VAL A 134 -10.28 9.01 5.23
N SER A 135 -10.00 9.87 6.21
CA SER A 135 -9.54 9.49 7.54
C SER A 135 -10.38 10.29 8.53
N GLN A 136 -11.36 9.65 9.16
CA GLN A 136 -12.35 10.33 9.99
C GLN A 136 -12.28 9.77 11.41
N LEU A 137 -12.19 10.67 12.39
CA LEU A 137 -12.23 10.31 13.80
C LEU A 137 -13.68 10.02 14.22
N LEU A 138 -13.97 8.76 14.55
CA LEU A 138 -15.29 8.32 15.03
C LEU A 138 -15.42 8.40 16.55
N GLN A 139 -14.32 8.14 17.27
CA GLN A 139 -14.28 8.19 18.72
C GLN A 139 -12.87 8.58 19.18
N LYS A 140 -12.77 9.39 20.23
CA LYS A 140 -11.51 9.73 20.90
C LYS A 140 -11.64 9.49 22.41
N GLY A 141 -10.60 8.90 22.99
CA GLY A 141 -10.35 8.83 24.42
C GLY A 141 -8.88 9.19 24.70
N ASP A 142 -8.46 9.11 25.97
CA ASP A 142 -7.15 9.61 26.41
C ASP A 142 -5.96 9.01 25.65
N ARG A 143 -6.02 7.71 25.36
CA ARG A 143 -4.99 6.95 24.61
C ARG A 143 -5.59 6.05 23.54
N PHE A 144 -6.78 6.43 23.08
CA PHE A 144 -7.57 5.63 22.16
C PHE A 144 -8.18 6.52 21.08
N ALA A 145 -8.16 6.04 19.84
CA ALA A 145 -8.93 6.62 18.76
C ALA A 145 -9.58 5.50 17.94
N ARG A 146 -10.80 5.72 17.49
CA ARG A 146 -11.45 4.88 16.48
C ARG A 146 -11.59 5.70 15.21
N LEU A 147 -11.10 5.16 14.10
CA LEU A 147 -11.02 5.83 12.82
C LEU A 147 -11.83 5.09 11.77
N LEU A 148 -12.53 5.83 10.92
CA LEU A 148 -12.99 5.35 9.63
C LEU A 148 -11.94 5.72 8.59
N GLN A 149 -11.40 4.73 7.89
CA GLN A 149 -10.49 4.94 6.78
C GLN A 149 -11.09 4.39 5.49
N VAL A 150 -10.99 5.19 4.42
CA VAL A 150 -11.47 4.81 3.09
C VAL A 150 -10.41 5.17 2.06
N PRO A 151 -9.86 4.21 1.31
CA PRO A 151 -8.92 4.52 0.24
C PRO A 151 -9.59 4.93 -1.06
N PHE A 152 -8.84 5.68 -1.86
CA PHE A 152 -9.13 5.99 -3.25
C PHE A 152 -8.58 4.91 -4.16
N TYR A 153 -9.38 4.52 -5.16
CA TYR A 153 -8.96 3.59 -6.20
C TYR A 153 -9.18 4.18 -7.58
N ARG A 154 -8.16 4.04 -8.42
CA ARG A 154 -8.30 4.34 -9.85
C ARG A 154 -8.90 3.13 -10.55
N SER A 155 -10.01 3.32 -11.27
CA SER A 155 -10.57 2.26 -12.09
C SER A 155 -9.75 2.08 -13.36
N SER A 156 -9.13 0.91 -13.54
CA SER A 156 -8.41 0.55 -14.77
C SER A 156 -9.33 0.33 -15.99
N PHE A 157 -10.64 0.21 -15.77
CA PHE A 157 -11.65 -0.05 -16.81
C PHE A 157 -12.49 1.18 -17.17
N ALA A 158 -12.33 2.30 -16.47
CA ALA A 158 -13.01 3.53 -16.82
C ALA A 158 -12.22 4.24 -17.94
N PRO A 159 -12.85 4.59 -19.08
CA PRO A 159 -12.16 5.21 -20.21
C PRO A 159 -11.48 6.56 -19.88
N ASN A 160 -11.85 7.18 -18.75
CA ASN A 160 -11.26 8.44 -18.25
C ASN A 160 -10.47 8.26 -16.94
N GLY A 161 -10.37 7.04 -16.40
CA GLY A 161 -9.68 6.76 -15.15
C GLY A 161 -10.36 7.36 -13.91
N ASP A 162 -11.71 7.45 -13.91
CA ASP A 162 -12.49 8.01 -12.80
C ASP A 162 -12.08 7.40 -11.45
N LEU A 163 -11.86 8.28 -10.49
CA LEU A 163 -11.45 7.93 -9.14
C LEU A 163 -12.67 7.43 -8.36
N LYS A 164 -12.61 6.21 -7.85
CA LYS A 164 -13.68 5.60 -7.04
C LYS A 164 -13.27 5.52 -5.58
N ILE A 165 -14.23 5.75 -4.69
CA ILE A 165 -14.05 5.69 -3.24
C ILE A 165 -14.41 4.28 -2.75
N GLY A 166 -13.52 3.66 -1.98
CA GLY A 166 -13.85 2.52 -1.10
C GLY A 166 -13.98 1.14 -1.76
N GLN A 167 -14.27 1.01 -3.05
CA GLN A 167 -14.41 -0.31 -3.69
C GLN A 167 -13.54 -0.46 -4.93
N GLN A 168 -12.75 -1.52 -4.96
CA GLN A 168 -11.91 -1.92 -6.06
C GLN A 168 -12.37 -3.23 -6.68
N ASN A 169 -12.33 -3.30 -8.02
CA ASN A 169 -12.45 -4.56 -8.73
C ASN A 169 -11.03 -5.12 -8.93
N LEU A 170 -10.78 -6.31 -8.41
CA LEU A 170 -9.59 -7.11 -8.66
C LEU A 170 -9.80 -8.01 -9.89
N ALA A 171 -8.79 -8.82 -10.21
CA ALA A 171 -8.89 -9.82 -11.28
C ALA A 171 -10.08 -10.76 -11.06
N PHE A 172 -10.64 -11.28 -12.16
CA PHE A 172 -11.75 -12.24 -12.15
C PHE A 172 -13.06 -11.71 -11.54
N GLY A 173 -13.26 -10.39 -11.50
CA GLY A 173 -14.52 -9.78 -11.03
C GLY A 173 -14.68 -9.76 -9.51
N ILE A 174 -13.60 -10.07 -8.78
CA ILE A 174 -13.56 -10.03 -7.32
C ILE A 174 -13.65 -8.56 -6.85
N LYS A 175 -14.56 -8.26 -5.91
CA LYS A 175 -14.73 -6.92 -5.33
C LYS A 175 -14.03 -6.86 -3.98
N PHE A 176 -13.15 -5.89 -3.79
CA PHE A 176 -12.46 -5.65 -2.52
C PHE A 176 -12.81 -4.26 -1.99
N ASN A 177 -13.27 -4.20 -0.74
CA ASN A 177 -13.62 -3.00 -0.03
C ASN A 177 -12.65 -2.77 1.12
N ALA A 178 -11.73 -1.85 0.94
CA ALA A 178 -10.77 -1.48 1.99
C ALA A 178 -11.27 -0.34 2.89
N LYS A 179 -12.57 0.01 2.83
CA LYS A 179 -13.18 0.76 3.92
C LYS A 179 -12.98 -0.04 5.20
N GLY A 180 -12.29 0.56 6.16
CA GLY A 180 -11.98 -0.06 7.43
C GLY A 180 -12.40 0.84 8.59
N VAL A 181 -12.88 0.23 9.67
CA VAL A 181 -12.90 0.88 10.98
C VAL A 181 -11.72 0.33 11.76
N VAL A 182 -10.87 1.22 12.26
CA VAL A 182 -9.59 0.89 12.91
C VAL A 182 -9.57 1.49 14.30
N ASP A 183 -9.30 0.66 15.30
CA ASP A 183 -8.97 1.10 16.65
C ASP A 183 -7.47 1.36 16.74
N CYS A 184 -7.10 2.50 17.32
CA CYS A 184 -5.73 2.92 17.57
C CYS A 184 -5.52 3.12 19.07
N TYR A 185 -4.39 2.63 19.57
CA TYR A 185 -3.99 2.69 20.98
C TYR A 185 -2.64 3.39 21.08
N GLU A 186 -2.67 4.63 21.57
CA GLU A 186 -1.52 5.52 21.66
C GLU A 186 -0.72 5.24 22.94
N LYS A 187 0.47 4.67 22.82
CA LYS A 187 1.32 4.41 23.98
C LYS A 187 1.99 5.69 24.49
N GLU A 188 2.37 5.63 25.77
CA GLU A 188 3.15 6.69 26.40
C GLU A 188 4.57 6.73 25.83
N LEU A 189 5.22 7.88 25.97
CA LEU A 189 6.62 8.05 25.59
C LEU A 189 7.49 7.20 26.52
N GLU A 190 8.31 6.35 25.93
CA GLU A 190 9.25 5.48 26.62
C GLU A 190 10.67 6.01 26.46
N THR A 191 11.41 6.15 27.57
CA THR A 191 12.83 6.51 27.56
C THR A 191 13.68 5.25 27.64
N LEU A 192 14.46 4.99 26.59
CA LEU A 192 15.37 3.86 26.46
C LEU A 192 16.83 4.32 26.60
N PRO A 193 17.77 3.42 26.94
CA PRO A 193 19.20 3.73 26.89
C PRO A 193 19.68 4.19 25.49
N SER A 194 18.99 3.74 24.44
CA SER A 194 19.28 4.05 23.05
C SER A 194 18.58 5.31 22.51
N GLY A 195 17.66 5.93 23.26
CA GLY A 195 16.88 7.06 22.77
C GLY A 195 15.46 7.12 23.35
N MET A 196 14.57 7.83 22.67
CA MET A 196 13.15 7.92 23.04
C MET A 196 12.30 7.15 22.04
N LYS A 197 11.30 6.43 22.54
CA LYS A 197 10.41 5.59 21.73
C LYS A 197 8.96 5.89 22.02
N ARG A 198 8.10 5.85 20.99
CA ARG A 198 6.65 5.89 21.16
C ARG A 198 5.96 5.03 20.11
N GLU A 199 4.84 4.43 20.46
CA GLU A 199 4.11 3.50 19.57
C GLU A 199 2.62 3.83 19.48
N ILE A 200 2.02 3.52 18.32
CA ILE A 200 0.58 3.45 18.13
C ILE A 200 0.28 2.02 17.69
N GLU A 201 -0.38 1.23 18.54
CA GLU A 201 -0.91 -0.06 18.14
C GLU A 201 -2.25 0.14 17.43
N PHE A 202 -2.54 -0.66 16.42
CA PHE A 202 -3.81 -0.56 15.72
C PHE A 202 -4.42 -1.92 15.41
N LYS A 203 -5.74 -1.95 15.30
CA LYS A 203 -6.52 -3.13 14.95
C LYS A 203 -7.74 -2.74 14.14
N MET A 204 -7.88 -3.34 12.96
CA MET A 204 -9.11 -3.24 12.19
C MET A 204 -10.21 -4.06 12.86
N ILE A 205 -11.34 -3.43 13.13
CA ILE A 205 -12.52 -4.05 13.74
C ILE A 205 -13.65 -4.29 12.73
N GLU A 206 -13.65 -3.54 11.62
CA GLU A 206 -14.57 -3.75 10.49
C GLU A 206 -13.81 -3.56 9.17
N GLY A 207 -14.01 -4.46 8.20
CA GLY A 207 -13.38 -4.39 6.87
C GLY A 207 -13.30 -5.74 6.14
N ASP A 208 -12.45 -5.83 5.11
CA ASP A 208 -12.27 -7.03 4.28
C ASP A 208 -11.11 -7.95 4.67
N PHE A 209 -10.50 -7.68 5.83
CA PHE A 209 -9.51 -8.56 6.45
C PHE A 209 -10.13 -9.34 7.61
N GLN A 210 -9.69 -10.59 7.79
CA GLN A 210 -9.90 -11.35 9.03
C GLN A 210 -8.96 -10.87 10.13
N LEU A 211 -7.74 -10.47 9.74
CA LEU A 211 -6.73 -9.93 10.61
C LEU A 211 -6.08 -8.75 9.87
N PHE A 212 -6.09 -7.59 10.52
CA PHE A 212 -5.30 -6.45 10.11
C PHE A 212 -4.98 -5.67 11.38
N GLU A 213 -3.86 -6.01 11.99
CA GLU A 213 -3.41 -5.42 13.25
C GLU A 213 -1.89 -5.29 13.26
N GLY A 214 -1.38 -4.33 14.00
CA GLY A 214 0.02 -3.96 13.91
C GLY A 214 0.35 -2.74 14.74
N LYS A 215 1.46 -2.10 14.41
CA LYS A 215 1.88 -0.87 15.08
C LYS A 215 2.72 0.05 14.21
N TRP A 216 2.57 1.34 14.49
CA TRP A 216 3.55 2.37 14.19
C TRP A 216 4.51 2.49 15.38
N SER A 217 5.81 2.61 15.12
CA SER A 217 6.83 2.85 16.13
C SER A 217 7.72 4.00 15.69
N ILE A 218 7.93 4.96 16.58
CA ILE A 218 8.82 6.10 16.41
C ILE A 218 9.99 5.92 17.37
N LEU A 219 11.21 5.89 16.87
CA LEU A 219 12.43 5.78 17.68
C LEU A 219 13.39 6.90 17.32
N GLN A 220 13.53 7.88 18.22
CA GLN A 220 14.55 8.92 18.10
C GLN A 220 15.79 8.49 18.85
N GLN A 221 16.91 8.37 18.14
CA GLN A 221 18.16 7.89 18.72
C GLN A 221 18.90 9.01 19.45
N SER A 222 19.56 8.67 20.56
CA SER A 222 20.29 9.65 21.40
C SER A 222 21.73 9.93 20.97
N LYS A 223 22.27 9.17 20.00
CA LYS A 223 23.72 9.13 19.70
C LYS A 223 24.15 9.92 18.46
N VAL A 224 23.23 10.59 17.79
CA VAL A 224 23.50 11.31 16.54
C VAL A 224 23.54 12.81 16.84
N GLU A 225 24.55 13.52 16.33
CA GLU A 225 24.68 14.99 16.48
C GLU A 225 23.51 15.73 15.82
N GLU A 226 22.94 15.14 14.77
CA GLU A 226 21.73 15.59 14.10
C GLU A 226 20.50 14.82 14.57
N VAL A 227 19.37 15.52 14.71
CA VAL A 227 18.11 14.92 15.15
C VAL A 227 17.56 14.00 14.05
N SER A 228 17.74 12.70 14.23
CA SER A 228 17.18 11.67 13.35
C SER A 228 16.26 10.72 14.11
N THR A 229 15.13 10.40 13.47
CA THR A 229 14.10 9.52 14.01
C THR A 229 13.77 8.42 13.01
N ILE A 230 13.75 7.18 13.48
CA ILE A 230 13.30 6.03 12.69
C ILE A 230 11.80 5.87 12.89
N LEU A 231 11.06 5.91 11.78
CA LEU A 231 9.66 5.53 11.72
C LEU A 231 9.55 4.10 11.19
N SER A 232 8.89 3.23 11.94
CA SER A 232 8.66 1.84 11.56
C SER A 232 7.17 1.50 11.57
N TYR A 233 6.78 0.64 10.64
CA TYR A 233 5.44 0.08 10.53
C TYR A 233 5.53 -1.44 10.45
N ILE A 234 4.78 -2.13 11.30
CA ILE A 234 4.65 -3.59 11.26
C ILE A 234 3.18 -3.92 11.23
N VAL A 235 2.76 -4.78 10.29
CA VAL A 235 1.37 -5.24 10.19
C VAL A 235 1.30 -6.72 9.88
N ASP A 236 0.42 -7.41 10.61
CA ASP A 236 -0.02 -8.76 10.30
C ASP A 236 -1.36 -8.69 9.56
N VAL A 237 -1.39 -9.34 8.40
CA VAL A 237 -2.50 -9.25 7.46
C VAL A 237 -2.96 -10.66 7.12
N LYS A 238 -4.28 -10.88 7.23
CA LYS A 238 -4.96 -12.08 6.77
C LYS A 238 -6.27 -11.68 6.09
N PRO A 239 -6.35 -11.78 4.76
CA PRO A 239 -7.58 -11.53 4.02
C PRO A 239 -8.69 -12.54 4.38
N LYS A 240 -9.93 -12.19 4.04
CA LYS A 240 -11.03 -13.17 4.01
C LYS A 240 -10.72 -14.31 3.03
N LEU A 241 -11.24 -15.51 3.31
CA LEU A 241 -10.92 -16.75 2.57
C LEU A 241 -11.21 -16.67 1.06
N TRP A 242 -12.13 -15.81 0.63
CA TRP A 242 -12.43 -15.60 -0.79
C TRP A 242 -11.36 -14.80 -1.54
N LEU A 243 -10.40 -14.16 -0.83
CA LEU A 243 -9.40 -13.27 -1.40
C LEU A 243 -7.98 -13.86 -1.26
N PRO A 244 -7.35 -14.32 -2.36
CA PRO A 244 -5.95 -14.72 -2.35
C PRO A 244 -5.02 -13.54 -2.02
N ILE A 245 -4.13 -13.70 -1.05
CA ILE A 245 -3.25 -12.61 -0.57
C ILE A 245 -2.31 -12.07 -1.64
N ARG A 246 -1.90 -12.92 -2.59
CA ARG A 246 -1.03 -12.53 -3.72
C ARG A 246 -1.65 -11.42 -4.59
N LEU A 247 -2.97 -11.27 -4.60
CA LEU A 247 -3.66 -10.22 -5.36
C LEU A 247 -3.55 -8.83 -4.71
N ILE A 248 -3.22 -8.77 -3.42
CA ILE A 248 -3.17 -7.51 -2.66
C ILE A 248 -1.77 -7.21 -2.09
N GLU A 249 -0.91 -8.22 -1.93
CA GLU A 249 0.39 -8.11 -1.25
C GLU A 249 1.26 -6.99 -1.84
N GLY A 250 1.50 -7.02 -3.16
CA GLY A 250 2.33 -6.00 -3.82
C GLY A 250 1.72 -4.59 -3.74
N ARG A 251 0.39 -4.48 -3.80
CA ARG A 251 -0.29 -3.18 -3.63
C ARG A 251 -0.13 -2.67 -2.20
N LEU A 252 -0.38 -3.52 -1.22
CA LEU A 252 -0.29 -3.18 0.20
C LEU A 252 1.13 -2.76 0.55
N CYS A 253 2.14 -3.46 0.04
CA CYS A 253 3.54 -3.08 0.21
C CYS A 253 3.82 -1.68 -0.38
N ASN A 254 3.33 -1.40 -1.58
CA ASN A 254 3.50 -0.09 -2.22
C ASN A 254 2.77 1.03 -1.45
N GLU A 255 1.56 0.78 -0.97
CA GLU A 255 0.81 1.71 -0.12
C GLU A 255 1.57 2.01 1.18
N ILE A 256 2.11 0.99 1.86
CA ILE A 256 2.93 1.16 3.06
C ILE A 256 4.15 2.03 2.76
N LYS A 257 4.89 1.75 1.67
CA LYS A 257 6.05 2.56 1.28
C LYS A 257 5.69 4.03 1.09
N MET A 258 4.63 4.29 0.33
CA MET A 258 4.14 5.64 0.07
C MET A 258 3.71 6.36 1.35
N ASN A 259 3.04 5.66 2.28
CA ASN A 259 2.63 6.24 3.55
C ASN A 259 3.84 6.71 4.37
N LEU A 260 4.87 5.87 4.51
CA LEU A 260 6.10 6.21 5.25
C LEU A 260 6.81 7.42 4.62
N ALA A 261 6.96 7.43 3.30
CA ALA A 261 7.54 8.55 2.57
C ALA A 261 6.73 9.85 2.76
N SER A 262 5.41 9.76 2.69
CA SER A 262 4.53 10.93 2.85
C SER A 262 4.61 11.54 4.25
N ILE A 263 4.78 10.72 5.28
CA ILE A 263 4.98 11.20 6.66
C ILE A 263 6.34 11.92 6.79
N ARG A 264 7.40 11.38 6.18
CA ARG A 264 8.71 12.05 6.12
C ARG A 264 8.61 13.40 5.42
N ASP A 265 8.00 13.42 4.25
CA ASP A 265 7.89 14.65 3.45
C ASP A 265 7.06 15.71 4.16
N GLU A 266 5.98 15.33 4.85
CA GLU A 266 5.20 16.26 5.67
C GLU A 266 5.98 16.75 6.90
N ALA A 267 6.78 15.88 7.53
CA ALA A 267 7.65 16.29 8.64
C ALA A 267 8.69 17.33 8.20
N HIS A 268 9.34 17.13 7.06
CA HIS A 268 10.29 18.09 6.52
C HIS A 268 9.63 19.45 6.23
N LYS A 269 8.41 19.48 5.66
CA LYS A 269 7.66 20.74 5.47
C LYS A 269 7.40 21.47 6.78
N VAL A 270 7.10 20.75 7.87
CA VAL A 270 6.87 21.37 9.20
C VAL A 270 8.15 21.99 9.74
N ILE A 271 9.29 21.31 9.59
CA ILE A 271 10.60 21.82 10.00
C ILE A 271 10.99 23.05 9.19
N ASP A 272 10.89 23.00 7.86
CA ASP A 272 11.22 24.12 6.98
C ASP A 272 10.38 25.38 7.31
N ARG A 273 9.08 25.21 7.57
CA ARG A 273 8.21 26.31 8.00
C ARG A 273 8.64 26.92 9.32
N THR A 274 9.03 26.08 10.28
CA THR A 274 9.47 26.52 11.62
C THR A 274 10.78 27.31 11.53
N LEU A 275 11.73 26.82 10.72
CA LEU A 275 13.00 27.53 10.47
C LEU A 275 12.78 28.87 9.77
N HIS A 276 11.84 28.95 8.82
CA HIS A 276 11.55 30.20 8.13
C HIS A 276 10.93 31.26 9.05
N ILE A 277 10.05 30.86 9.98
CA ILE A 277 9.46 31.79 10.96
C ILE A 277 10.54 32.38 11.88
N HIS A 278 11.47 31.55 12.37
CA HIS A 278 12.55 32.00 13.24
C HIS A 278 13.61 32.88 12.55
N GLN A 279 13.61 32.96 11.21
CA GLN A 279 14.48 33.87 10.45
C GLN A 279 13.84 35.26 10.23
N LEU A 280 12.54 35.40 10.48
CA LEU A 280 11.78 36.63 10.29
C LEU A 280 11.54 37.41 11.60
N GLU A 281 11.87 36.81 12.74
CA GLU A 281 11.86 37.41 14.08
C GLU A 281 13.25 37.93 14.49
#